data_AF-A0A7Z8ZAT3-F1
#
_entry.id   AF-A0A7Z8ZAT3-F1
#
_cell.length_a   1.000
_cell.length_b   1.000
_cell.length_c   1.000
_cell.angle_alpha   90.00
_cell.angle_beta   90.00
_cell.angle_gamma   90.00
#
_symmetry.space_group_name_H-M   'P 1'
#
loop_
_entity.id
_entity.type
_entity.pdbx_description
1 polymer ?
#
loop_
_entity_poly.entity_id
_entity_poly.type
_entity_poly.pdbx_seq_one_letter_code
_entity_poly.pdbx_strand_id
1 'polypeptide(L)' 'MKRYYLVDARNKVEAAINSVPNPGEPEAEELFAKAEGTLAAAKRHLGDELYDQFRITLDDMKPEYVG' A
#
# COMPACT_ATOMS: atom_id res chain seq x y z
N MET A 1 -22.21 7.00 -8.52
CA MET A 1 -20.83 6.97 -9.07
C MET A 1 -19.71 6.92 -8.02
N LYS A 2 -19.97 6.80 -6.70
CA LYS A 2 -18.89 6.74 -5.67
C LYS A 2 -18.19 5.38 -5.53
N ARG A 3 -18.88 4.27 -5.84
CA ARG A 3 -18.38 2.90 -5.60
C ARG A 3 -17.25 2.47 -6.55
N TYR A 4 -17.20 3.03 -7.77
CA TYR A 4 -16.14 2.73 -8.73
C TYR A 4 -14.76 3.21 -8.26
N TYR A 5 -14.69 4.44 -7.73
CA TYR A 5 -13.44 5.00 -7.22
C TYR A 5 -12.90 4.25 -6.00
N LEU A 6 -13.78 3.76 -5.13
CA LEU A 6 -13.36 2.93 -3.99
C LEU A 6 -12.78 1.60 -4.44
N VAL A 7 -13.44 0.91 -5.38
CA VAL A 7 -12.96 -0.38 -5.90
C VAL A 7 -11.64 -0.21 -6.65
N ASP A 8 -11.52 0.81 -7.51
CA ASP A 8 -10.29 1.11 -8.24
C ASP A 8 -9.12 1.46 -7.29
N ALA A 9 -9.37 2.33 -6.30
CA ALA A 9 -8.36 2.69 -5.31
C ALA A 9 -7.90 1.48 -4.48
N ARG A 10 -8.84 0.63 -4.05
CA ARG A 10 -8.53 -0.59 -3.33
C ARG A 10 -7.67 -1.54 -4.18
N ASN A 11 -8.09 -1.83 -5.40
CA ASN A 11 -7.37 -2.73 -6.29
C ASN A 11 -5.94 -2.23 -6.59
N LYS A 12 -5.76 -0.90 -6.73
CA LYS A 12 -4.44 -0.29 -6.93
C LYS A 12 -3.52 -0.47 -5.73
N VAL A 13 -4.04 -0.28 -4.52
CA VAL A 13 -3.26 -0.49 -3.28
C VAL A 13 -2.92 -1.97 -3.12
N GLU A 14 -3.89 -2.87 -3.28
CA GLU A 14 -3.65 -4.32 -3.21
C GLU A 14 -2.60 -4.76 -4.25
N ALA A 15 -2.68 -4.27 -5.48
CA ALA A 15 -1.70 -4.57 -6.51
C ALA A 15 -0.30 -4.03 -6.15
N ALA A 16 -0.21 -2.82 -5.59
CA ALA A 16 1.07 -2.24 -5.17
C ALA A 16 1.71 -3.06 -4.04
N ILE A 17 0.95 -3.41 -3.02
CA ILE A 17 1.43 -4.24 -1.89
C ILE A 17 1.87 -5.63 -2.37
N ASN A 18 1.07 -6.29 -3.22
CA ASN A 18 1.40 -7.61 -3.77
C ASN A 18 2.59 -7.61 -4.74
N SER A 19 2.99 -6.44 -5.23
CA SER A 19 4.14 -6.28 -6.14
C SER A 19 5.44 -5.94 -5.39
N VAL A 20 5.38 -5.77 -4.08
CA VAL A 20 6.59 -5.60 -3.27
C VAL A 20 7.35 -6.93 -3.28
N PRO A 21 8.64 -6.96 -3.68
CA PRO A 21 9.44 -8.17 -3.72
C PRO A 21 9.80 -8.62 -2.30
N ASN A 22 10.51 -9.74 -2.14
CA ASN A 22 10.92 -10.16 -0.80
C ASN A 22 11.92 -9.16 -0.17
N PRO A 23 11.96 -9.04 1.17
CA PRO A 23 12.97 -8.28 1.88
C PRO A 23 14.40 -8.67 1.46
N GLY A 24 15.28 -7.68 1.33
CA GLY A 24 16.69 -7.87 0.95
C GLY A 24 16.97 -7.93 -0.56
N GLU A 25 15.93 -7.93 -1.40
CA GLU A 25 16.10 -7.72 -2.85
C GLU A 25 16.49 -6.24 -3.14
N PRO A 26 17.28 -5.97 -4.20
CA PRO A 26 17.78 -4.62 -4.49
C PRO A 26 16.70 -3.54 -4.61
N GLU A 27 15.51 -3.90 -5.10
CA GLU A 27 14.38 -2.99 -5.31
C GLU A 27 13.35 -3.03 -4.17
N ALA A 28 13.59 -3.80 -3.10
CA ALA A 28 12.60 -4.03 -2.04
C ALA A 28 12.21 -2.74 -1.30
N GLU A 29 13.20 -1.96 -0.88
CA GLU A 29 12.97 -0.68 -0.18
C GLU A 29 12.21 0.32 -1.06
N GLU A 30 12.62 0.46 -2.33
CA GLU A 30 11.99 1.40 -3.28
C GLU A 30 10.54 1.01 -3.57
N LEU A 31 10.28 -0.28 -3.84
CA LEU A 31 8.93 -0.76 -4.16
C LEU A 31 8.03 -0.75 -2.93
N PHE A 32 8.57 -0.98 -1.74
CA PHE A 32 7.85 -0.80 -0.48
C PHE A 32 7.43 0.66 -0.28
N ALA A 33 8.35 1.62 -0.44
CA ALA A 33 8.05 3.05 -0.36
C ALA A 33 7.00 3.48 -1.41
N LYS A 34 7.02 2.87 -2.60
CA LYS A 34 6.00 3.10 -3.64
C LYS A 34 4.62 2.57 -3.22
N ALA A 35 4.56 1.45 -2.51
CA ALA A 35 3.31 0.93 -1.94
C ALA A 35 2.74 1.89 -0.88
N GLU A 36 3.59 2.40 0.03
CA GLU A 36 3.20 3.44 1.01
C GLU A 36 2.66 4.70 0.31
N GLY A 37 3.36 5.19 -0.73
CA GLY A 37 2.91 6.35 -1.52
C GLY A 37 1.58 6.11 -2.24
N THR A 38 1.37 4.91 -2.77
CA THR A 38 0.10 4.52 -3.42
C THR A 38 -1.05 4.51 -2.42
N LEU A 39 -0.83 3.96 -1.22
CA LEU A 39 -1.82 3.99 -0.14
C LEU A 39 -2.15 5.43 0.29
N ALA A 40 -1.14 6.28 0.50
CA ALA A 40 -1.31 7.68 0.88
C ALA A 40 -2.19 8.44 -0.14
N ALA A 41 -1.94 8.25 -1.44
CA ALA A 41 -2.73 8.86 -2.50
C ALA A 41 -4.17 8.34 -2.56
N ALA A 42 -4.41 7.08 -2.17
CA ALA A 42 -5.71 6.43 -2.20
C ALA A 42 -6.62 6.83 -1.02
N LYS A 43 -6.10 7.42 0.07
CA LYS A 43 -6.83 7.71 1.31
C LYS A 43 -8.21 8.32 1.11
N ARG A 44 -8.31 9.36 0.27
CA ARG A 44 -9.58 10.07 -0.02
C ARG A 44 -10.67 9.15 -0.59
N HIS A 45 -10.28 8.10 -1.31
CA HIS A 45 -11.20 7.16 -1.95
C HIS A 45 -11.49 5.92 -1.11
N LEU A 46 -10.55 5.51 -0.26
CA LEU A 46 -10.71 4.38 0.65
C LEU A 46 -11.55 4.72 1.88
N GLY A 47 -11.42 5.95 2.39
CA GLY A 47 -11.91 6.31 3.72
C GLY A 47 -10.97 5.84 4.82
N ASP A 48 -11.16 6.34 6.04
CA ASP A 48 -10.19 6.15 7.13
C ASP A 48 -10.07 4.68 7.57
N GLU A 49 -11.18 3.95 7.69
CA GLU A 49 -11.18 2.56 8.15
C GLU A 49 -10.35 1.64 7.24
N LEU A 50 -10.60 1.67 5.93
CA LEU A 50 -9.89 0.82 4.98
C LEU A 50 -8.45 1.30 4.75
N TYR A 51 -8.20 2.61 4.80
CA TYR A 51 -6.86 3.16 4.77
C TYR A 51 -6.02 2.66 5.96
N ASP A 52 -6.59 2.70 7.17
CA ASP A 52 -5.90 2.29 8.39
C ASP A 52 -5.58 0.79 8.38
N GLN A 53 -6.45 -0.06 7.83
CA GLN A 53 -6.17 -1.49 7.66
C GLN A 53 -4.92 -1.72 6.79
N PHE A 54 -4.84 -1.10 5.61
CA PHE A 54 -3.66 -1.22 4.75
C PHE A 54 -2.42 -0.59 5.38
N ARG A 55 -2.58 0.53 6.11
CA ARG A 55 -1.47 1.19 6.79
C ARG A 55 -0.87 0.29 7.87
N ILE A 56 -1.72 -0.36 8.68
CA ILE A 56 -1.27 -1.30 9.70
C ILE A 56 -0.49 -2.45 9.06
N THR A 57 -1.00 -3.02 7.95
CA THR A 57 -0.28 -4.08 7.23
C THR A 57 1.10 -3.63 6.74
N LEU A 58 1.20 -2.42 6.18
CA LEU A 58 2.49 -1.88 5.76
C LEU A 58 3.40 -1.59 6.97
N ASP A 59 2.89 -0.95 8.02
CA ASP A 59 3.66 -0.65 9.23
C ASP A 59 4.24 -1.94 9.87
N ASP A 60 3.50 -3.04 9.86
CA ASP A 60 3.94 -4.35 10.36
C ASP A 60 5.05 -4.97 9.49
N MET A 61 4.99 -4.78 8.16
CA MET A 61 6.00 -5.28 7.22
C MET A 61 7.26 -4.41 7.20
N LYS A 62 7.13 -3.09 7.43
CA LYS A 62 8.17 -2.08 7.23
C LYS A 62 9.53 -2.41 7.86
N PRO A 63 9.64 -2.97 9.07
CA PRO A 63 10.93 -3.32 9.67
C PRO A 63 11.76 -4.32 8.86
N GLU A 64 11.12 -5.11 7.99
CA GLU A 64 11.82 -6.05 7.10
C GLU A 64 12.37 -5.36 5.84
N TYR A 65 11.74 -4.26 5.41
CA TYR A 65 12.06 -3.56 4.16
C TYR A 65 12.95 -2.33 4.33
N VAL A 66 12.92 -1.74 5.52
CA VAL A 66 13.64 -0.51 5.83
C VAL A 66 14.43 -0.77 7.11
N GLY A 67 15.71 -1.11 6.94
CA GLY A 67 16.67 -1.42 8.01
C GLY A 67 17.45 -0.21 8.49
#